data_AF-A0A2N1V0Q9-F1
#
_entry.id   AF-A0A2N1V0Q9-F1
#
_cell.length_a   1.000
_cell.length_b   1.000
_cell.length_c   1.000
_cell.angle_alpha   90.00
_cell.angle_beta   90.00
_cell.angle_gamma   90.00
#
_symmetry.space_group_name_H-M   'P 1'
#
loop_
_entity.id
_entity.type
_entity.pdbx_description
1 polymer ?
#
loop_
_entity_poly.entity_id
_entity_poly.type
_entity_poly.pdbx_seq_one_letter_code
_entity_poly.pdbx_strand_id
1 'polypeptide(L)'
;MHLIWDQIHNFAPDIDRESDYGQACFQGLEALGRAQEEEGMLAYRQASEAFLNALEASPLRPEALLGISYLLVLLGDEFSAVHYLKAVLELAPNAREAKELFDLLDSSHRLNSLLEDVERLCHSAGIQNPSETEFLSEIESHRLVDQTELLLQLQHNLLVHELNQGQFSRLDQLNSRQRSLETLYDALSAHLTHFLADRNFGTRLQARLDILAFDLESLQNLENLFDAMRVLQKEVQALFRELTRQIIQLRMKKSLALDQCQNYHRQLQDEIAKLEVRLEAFPVSLRRQVESASGWSHLHQQSRQLEELIQSTQASAV
;
A
#
# COMPACT_ATOMS: atom_id res chain seq x y z
N MET A 1 17.07 24.67 -11.65
CA MET A 1 18.47 24.80 -12.12
C MET A 1 19.51 24.84 -10.99
N HIS A 2 19.26 25.41 -9.80
CA HIS A 2 20.21 25.38 -8.66
C HIS A 2 19.71 24.64 -7.40
N LEU A 3 18.45 24.21 -7.35
CA LEU A 3 17.88 23.66 -6.12
C LEU A 3 18.44 22.29 -5.74
N ILE A 4 18.63 21.36 -6.69
CA ILE A 4 18.97 19.97 -6.34
C ILE A 4 20.46 19.75 -6.07
N TRP A 5 21.40 20.40 -6.76
CA TRP A 5 22.83 20.18 -6.51
C TRP A 5 23.30 20.66 -5.11
N ASP A 6 22.81 21.82 -4.66
CA ASP A 6 23.03 22.31 -3.29
C ASP A 6 22.18 21.54 -2.26
N GLN A 7 21.04 20.96 -2.66
CA GLN A 7 20.22 20.11 -1.79
C GLN A 7 20.80 18.71 -1.65
N ILE A 8 21.41 18.08 -2.65
CA ILE A 8 22.03 16.73 -2.57
C ILE A 8 23.14 16.68 -1.51
N HIS A 9 23.92 17.76 -1.35
CA HIS A 9 24.93 17.86 -0.30
C HIS A 9 24.36 18.13 1.10
N ASN A 10 23.16 18.71 1.18
CA ASN A 10 22.43 18.94 2.43
C ASN A 10 21.40 17.82 2.75
N PHE A 11 21.10 16.95 1.78
CA PHE A 11 19.97 16.01 1.79
C PHE A 11 20.15 14.88 2.79
N ALA A 12 21.40 14.52 3.06
CA ALA A 12 21.74 13.54 4.06
C ALA A 12 23.24 13.59 4.37
N PRO A 13 23.67 14.42 5.34
CA PRO A 13 25.03 14.35 5.86
C PRO A 13 25.37 12.96 6.45
N ASP A 14 24.34 12.16 6.76
CA ASP A 14 24.44 10.86 7.43
C ASP A 14 24.27 9.64 6.49
N ILE A 15 24.15 9.82 5.17
CA ILE A 15 24.22 8.68 4.25
C ILE A 15 25.64 8.13 4.28
N ASP A 16 25.77 6.91 4.80
CA ASP A 16 26.99 6.11 4.66
C ASP A 16 27.21 5.77 3.19
N ARG A 17 28.03 6.57 2.51
CA ARG A 17 28.34 6.43 1.08
C ARG A 17 29.09 5.15 0.75
N GLU A 18 29.64 4.45 1.74
CA GLU A 18 30.34 3.18 1.53
C GLU A 18 29.39 1.99 1.58
N SER A 19 28.19 2.16 2.13
CA SER A 19 27.14 1.13 2.13
C SER A 19 26.47 0.98 0.77
N ASP A 20 25.98 -0.23 0.47
CA ASP A 20 25.20 -0.51 -0.75
C ASP A 20 23.99 0.43 -0.88
N TYR A 21 23.33 0.75 0.24
CA TYR A 21 22.24 1.72 0.30
C TYR A 21 22.70 3.13 -0.10
N GLY A 22 23.80 3.60 0.48
CA GLY A 22 24.27 4.96 0.24
C GLY A 22 24.79 5.16 -1.17
N GLN A 23 25.46 4.15 -1.74
CA GLN A 23 25.87 4.17 -3.15
C GLN A 23 24.66 4.22 -4.07
N ALA A 24 23.65 3.38 -3.86
CA ALA A 24 22.43 3.35 -4.66
C ALA A 24 21.65 4.67 -4.57
N CYS A 25 21.49 5.24 -3.36
CA CYS A 25 20.86 6.55 -3.18
C CYS A 25 21.63 7.67 -3.91
N PHE A 26 22.96 7.69 -3.80
CA PHE A 26 23.78 8.69 -4.46
C PHE A 26 23.66 8.61 -5.99
N GLN A 27 23.72 7.40 -6.54
CA GLN A 27 23.52 7.15 -7.98
C GLN A 27 22.13 7.59 -8.44
N GLY A 28 21.09 7.33 -7.65
CA GLY A 28 19.72 7.75 -7.95
C GLY A 28 19.58 9.26 -7.99
N LEU A 29 20.14 9.98 -7.02
CA LEU A 29 20.13 11.44 -6.97
C LEU A 29 20.93 12.07 -8.12
N GLU A 30 22.09 11.50 -8.46
CA GLU A 30 22.91 11.97 -9.58
C GLU A 30 22.16 11.79 -10.92
N ALA A 31 21.55 10.62 -11.12
CA ALA A 31 20.75 10.34 -12.30
C ALA A 31 19.52 11.24 -12.40
N LEU A 32 18.85 11.53 -11.28
CA LEU A 32 17.72 12.47 -11.21
C LEU A 32 18.16 13.89 -11.59
N GLY A 33 19.32 14.34 -11.09
CA GLY A 33 19.91 15.63 -11.46
C GLY A 33 20.14 15.73 -12.97
N ARG A 34 20.77 14.72 -13.57
CA ARG A 34 20.96 14.65 -15.04
C ARG A 34 19.64 14.63 -15.79
N ALA A 35 18.64 13.90 -15.30
CA ALA A 35 17.34 13.79 -15.96
C ALA A 35 16.62 15.14 -16.07
N GLN A 36 16.77 16.02 -15.08
CA GLN A 36 16.23 17.38 -15.12
C GLN A 36 17.02 18.34 -16.00
N GLU A 37 18.34 18.14 -16.13
CA GLU A 37 19.21 19.00 -16.93
C GLU A 37 19.13 18.67 -18.43
N GLU A 38 19.05 17.39 -18.76
CA GLU A 38 19.14 16.88 -20.13
C GLU A 38 17.79 16.39 -20.69
N GLU A 39 16.73 16.40 -19.87
CA GLU A 39 15.40 15.85 -20.21
C GLU A 39 15.46 14.41 -20.76
N GLY A 40 16.42 13.63 -20.27
CA GLY A 40 16.74 12.30 -20.81
C GLY A 40 15.96 11.17 -20.14
N MET A 41 15.12 10.46 -20.91
CA MET A 41 14.43 9.24 -20.45
C MET A 41 15.37 8.14 -19.92
N LEU A 42 16.61 8.09 -20.42
CA LEU A 42 17.63 7.18 -19.90
C LEU A 42 18.01 7.51 -18.45
N ALA A 43 18.12 8.79 -18.11
CA ALA A 43 18.48 9.25 -16.77
C ALA A 43 17.33 9.00 -15.77
N TYR A 44 16.07 9.16 -16.20
CA TYR A 44 14.92 8.75 -15.38
C TYR A 44 14.90 7.23 -15.09
N ARG A 45 15.26 6.38 -16.07
CA ARG A 45 15.40 4.93 -15.85
C ARG A 45 16.51 4.61 -14.85
N GLN A 46 17.67 5.23 -15.00
CA GLN A 46 18.79 5.06 -14.06
C GLN A 46 18.42 5.48 -12.64
N ALA A 47 17.72 6.62 -12.49
CA ALA A 47 17.23 7.08 -11.20
C ALA A 47 16.25 6.08 -10.58
N SER A 48 15.28 5.59 -11.36
CA SER A 48 14.33 4.56 -10.95
C SER A 48 15.03 3.30 -10.43
N GLU A 49 15.96 2.74 -11.20
CA GLU A 49 16.67 1.52 -10.83
C GLU A 49 17.50 1.71 -9.56
N ALA A 50 18.22 2.83 -9.47
CA ALA A 50 19.08 3.11 -8.33
C ALA A 50 18.28 3.30 -7.02
N PHE A 51 17.14 4.00 -7.06
CA PHE A 51 16.29 4.12 -5.87
C PHE A 51 15.61 2.81 -5.48
N LEU A 52 15.20 1.98 -6.44
CA LEU A 52 14.68 0.64 -6.15
C LEU A 52 15.75 -0.23 -5.49
N ASN A 53 16.98 -0.23 -6.00
CA ASN A 53 18.10 -0.94 -5.38
C ASN A 53 18.39 -0.44 -3.96
N ALA A 54 18.26 0.87 -3.71
CA ALA A 54 18.40 1.43 -2.37
C ALA A 54 17.30 0.89 -1.42
N LEU A 55 16.04 0.84 -1.89
CA LEU A 55 14.94 0.29 -1.11
C LEU A 55 15.06 -1.23 -0.88
N GLU A 56 15.69 -1.96 -1.79
CA GLU A 56 16.02 -3.38 -1.58
C GLU A 56 17.10 -3.56 -0.50
N ALA A 57 18.15 -2.73 -0.53
CA ALA A 57 19.24 -2.77 0.45
C ALA A 57 18.80 -2.34 1.86
N SER A 58 17.94 -1.32 1.95
CA SER A 58 17.39 -0.86 3.22
C SER A 58 15.94 -0.40 3.04
N PRO A 59 14.96 -1.30 3.29
CA PRO A 59 13.54 -0.94 3.21
C PRO A 59 13.21 0.18 4.21
N LEU A 60 12.30 1.07 3.82
CA LEU A 60 11.76 2.13 4.69
C LEU A 60 12.79 3.16 5.15
N ARG A 61 13.83 3.45 4.35
CA ARG A 61 14.66 4.63 4.58
C ARG A 61 14.09 5.86 3.87
N PRO A 62 14.02 7.02 4.57
CA PRO A 62 13.32 8.19 4.08
C PRO A 62 13.97 8.80 2.84
N GLU A 63 15.28 8.68 2.66
CA GLU A 63 15.99 9.34 1.55
C GLU A 63 15.65 8.71 0.20
N ALA A 64 15.66 7.37 0.11
CA ALA A 64 15.26 6.65 -1.10
C ALA A 64 13.77 6.88 -1.44
N LEU A 65 12.89 6.85 -0.43
CA LEU A 65 11.45 7.14 -0.62
C LEU A 65 11.19 8.56 -1.09
N LEU A 66 11.96 9.54 -0.60
CA LEU A 66 11.89 10.92 -1.05
C LEU A 66 12.40 11.04 -2.50
N GLY A 67 13.48 10.35 -2.86
CA GLY A 67 13.98 10.25 -4.24
C GLY A 67 12.94 9.68 -5.21
N ILE A 68 12.25 8.61 -4.82
CA ILE A 68 11.11 8.05 -5.57
C ILE A 68 9.99 9.09 -5.71
N SER A 69 9.66 9.81 -4.63
CA SER A 69 8.61 10.85 -4.67
C SER A 69 8.93 11.93 -5.70
N TYR A 70 10.17 12.41 -5.75
CA TYR A 70 10.60 13.36 -6.78
C TYR A 70 10.52 12.78 -8.20
N LEU A 71 10.99 11.55 -8.38
CA LEU A 71 10.92 10.88 -9.67
C LEU A 71 9.47 10.76 -10.16
N LEU A 72 8.53 10.42 -9.28
CA LEU A 72 7.12 10.31 -9.60
C LEU A 72 6.50 11.65 -10.01
N VAL A 73 6.83 12.74 -9.30
CA VAL A 73 6.41 14.10 -9.71
C VAL A 73 6.93 14.43 -11.12
N LEU A 74 8.20 14.14 -11.39
CA LEU A 74 8.78 14.40 -12.72
C LEU A 74 8.17 13.54 -13.83
N LEU A 75 7.70 12.33 -13.48
CA LEU A 75 6.97 11.45 -14.39
C LEU A 75 5.48 11.80 -14.50
N GLY A 76 4.96 12.73 -13.68
CA GLY A 76 3.58 13.20 -13.72
C GLY A 76 2.60 12.45 -12.81
N ASP A 77 3.08 11.60 -11.90
CA ASP A 77 2.25 10.87 -10.94
C ASP A 77 2.29 11.52 -9.55
N GLU A 78 1.56 12.62 -9.43
CA GLU A 78 1.47 13.39 -8.19
C GLU A 78 0.79 12.59 -7.06
N PHE A 79 -0.18 11.72 -7.38
CA PHE A 79 -0.91 10.94 -6.39
C PHE A 79 -0.02 9.92 -5.69
N SER A 80 0.76 9.16 -6.44
CA SER A 80 1.74 8.23 -5.87
C SER A 80 2.87 8.98 -5.18
N ALA A 81 3.32 10.12 -5.71
CA ALA A 81 4.30 10.95 -5.02
C ALA A 81 3.83 11.38 -3.63
N VAL A 82 2.57 11.83 -3.50
CA VAL A 82 1.95 12.17 -2.21
C VAL A 82 1.90 10.97 -1.27
N HIS A 83 1.63 9.76 -1.78
CA HIS A 83 1.66 8.53 -0.97
C HIS A 83 3.04 8.30 -0.34
N TYR A 84 4.12 8.36 -1.14
CA TYR A 84 5.48 8.15 -0.62
C TYR A 84 5.96 9.30 0.27
N LEU A 85 5.57 10.55 0.00
CA LEU A 85 5.88 11.67 0.90
C LEU A 85 5.27 11.51 2.29
N LYS A 86 4.05 10.97 2.38
CA LYS A 86 3.45 10.63 3.68
C LYS A 86 4.29 9.58 4.41
N ALA A 87 4.74 8.53 3.72
CA ALA A 87 5.61 7.52 4.30
C ALA A 87 6.93 8.13 4.80
N VAL A 88 7.54 9.04 4.03
CA VAL A 88 8.75 9.77 4.45
C VAL A 88 8.49 10.58 5.72
N LEU A 89 7.38 11.33 5.80
CA LEU A 89 7.04 12.15 6.96
C LEU A 89 6.63 11.33 8.19
N GLU A 90 6.13 10.11 8.01
CA GLU A 90 5.92 9.15 9.11
C GLU A 90 7.25 8.67 9.71
N LEU A 91 8.24 8.41 8.86
CA LEU A 91 9.57 7.92 9.26
C LEU A 91 10.48 9.04 9.78
N ALA A 92 10.40 10.21 9.16
CA ALA A 92 11.20 11.40 9.45
C ALA A 92 10.30 12.65 9.47
N PRO A 93 9.59 12.91 10.59
CA PRO A 93 8.63 14.03 10.69
C PRO A 93 9.24 15.42 10.49
N ASN A 94 10.54 15.55 10.68
CA ASN A 94 11.29 16.80 10.52
C ASN A 94 11.97 16.93 9.15
N ALA A 95 11.72 16.01 8.21
CA ALA A 95 12.24 16.09 6.84
C ALA A 95 11.61 17.29 6.13
N ARG A 96 12.34 18.41 6.15
CA ARG A 96 11.87 19.71 5.65
C ARG A 96 11.51 19.63 4.17
N GLU A 97 12.36 18.99 3.39
CA GLU A 97 12.23 18.83 1.94
C GLU A 97 10.98 18.02 1.59
N ALA A 98 10.71 16.93 2.32
CA ALA A 98 9.51 16.13 2.12
C ALA A 98 8.23 16.93 2.44
N LYS A 99 8.28 17.75 3.50
CA LYS A 99 7.16 18.62 3.86
C LYS A 99 6.91 19.72 2.82
N GLU A 100 7.97 20.39 2.37
CA GLU A 100 7.87 21.43 1.35
C GLU A 100 7.29 20.88 0.04
N LEU A 101 7.75 19.70 -0.41
CA LEU A 101 7.21 19.05 -1.60
C LEU A 101 5.75 18.61 -1.41
N PHE A 102 5.41 18.07 -0.24
CA PHE A 102 4.05 17.67 0.09
C PHE A 102 3.08 18.86 0.07
N ASP A 103 3.45 19.96 0.73
CA ASP A 103 2.63 21.19 0.80
C ASP A 103 2.45 21.82 -0.60
N LEU A 104 3.47 21.72 -1.46
CA LEU A 104 3.41 22.17 -2.85
C LEU A 104 2.40 21.34 -3.66
N LEU A 105 2.47 20.00 -3.58
CA LEU A 105 1.55 19.11 -4.30
C LEU A 105 0.11 19.25 -3.79
N ASP A 106 -0.10 19.36 -2.47
CA ASP A 106 -1.44 19.59 -1.90
C ASP A 106 -2.02 20.92 -2.38
N SER A 107 -1.19 21.96 -2.48
CA SER A 107 -1.59 23.26 -3.03
C SER A 107 -1.93 23.20 -4.53
N SER A 108 -1.11 22.48 -5.32
CA SER A 108 -1.35 22.24 -6.75
C SER A 108 -2.70 21.54 -6.97
N HIS A 109 -2.96 20.47 -6.21
CA HIS A 109 -4.20 19.71 -6.30
C HIS A 109 -5.44 20.56 -5.99
N ARG A 110 -5.36 21.42 -4.96
CA ARG A 110 -6.44 22.36 -4.62
C ARG A 110 -6.69 23.38 -5.74
N LEU A 111 -5.64 23.88 -6.37
CA LEU A 111 -5.77 24.82 -7.50
C LEU A 111 -6.40 24.15 -8.73
N ASN A 112 -6.00 22.92 -9.04
CA ASN A 112 -6.58 22.14 -10.14
C ASN A 112 -8.06 21.85 -9.89
N SER A 113 -8.44 21.49 -8.66
CA SER A 113 -9.86 21.30 -8.30
C SER A 113 -10.68 22.58 -8.47
N LEU A 114 -10.11 23.76 -8.16
CA LEU A 114 -10.79 25.04 -8.38
C LEU A 114 -10.90 25.37 -9.87
N LEU A 115 -9.88 25.00 -10.67
CA LEU A 115 -9.90 25.17 -12.12
C LEU A 115 -11.04 24.34 -12.74
N GLU A 116 -11.18 23.07 -12.36
CA GLU A 116 -12.27 22.21 -12.82
C GLU A 116 -13.65 22.79 -12.49
N ASP A 117 -13.82 23.36 -11.29
CA ASP A 117 -15.08 24.00 -10.90
C ASP A 117 -15.36 25.25 -11.72
N VAL A 118 -14.34 26.05 -12.03
CA VAL A 118 -14.45 27.19 -12.95
C VAL A 118 -14.81 26.73 -14.37
N GLU A 119 -14.21 25.65 -14.87
CA GLU A 119 -14.53 25.09 -16.19
C GLU A 119 -15.97 24.58 -16.27
N ARG A 120 -16.47 23.92 -15.22
CA ARG A 120 -17.88 23.50 -15.10
C ARG A 120 -18.81 24.72 -15.11
N LEU A 121 -18.46 25.78 -14.40
CA LEU A 121 -19.22 27.03 -14.40
C LEU A 121 -19.22 27.70 -15.78
N CYS A 122 -18.07 27.80 -16.44
CA CYS A 122 -17.95 28.31 -17.81
C CYS A 122 -18.79 27.51 -18.80
N HIS A 123 -18.76 26.17 -18.73
CA HIS A 123 -19.62 25.30 -19.54
C HIS A 123 -21.11 25.55 -19.26
N SER A 124 -21.50 25.66 -18.00
CA SER A 124 -22.90 25.95 -17.62
C SER A 124 -23.37 27.34 -18.08
N ALA A 125 -22.44 28.29 -18.23
CA ALA A 125 -22.67 29.63 -18.73
C ALA A 125 -22.61 29.73 -20.27
N GLY A 126 -22.37 28.62 -20.98
CA GLY A 126 -22.26 28.61 -22.45
C GLY A 126 -20.97 29.23 -22.98
N ILE A 127 -19.94 29.39 -22.13
CA ILE A 127 -18.62 29.88 -22.51
C ILE A 127 -17.80 28.67 -22.95
N GLN A 128 -17.55 28.54 -24.26
CA GLN A 128 -16.67 27.49 -24.78
C GLN A 128 -15.22 27.85 -24.44
N ASN A 129 -14.54 26.97 -23.71
CA ASN A 129 -13.08 27.01 -23.62
C ASN A 129 -12.49 26.73 -25.01
N PRO A 130 -11.42 27.45 -25.41
CA PRO A 130 -10.68 27.08 -26.61
C PRO A 130 -10.18 25.65 -26.43
N SER A 131 -10.55 24.78 -27.36
CA SER A 131 -10.09 23.39 -27.39
C SER A 131 -8.56 23.38 -27.48
N GLU A 132 -7.89 22.95 -26.41
CA GLU A 132 -6.49 22.55 -26.45
C GLU A 132 -6.39 21.23 -27.21
N THR A 133 -6.46 21.32 -28.53
CA THR A 133 -6.02 20.25 -29.43
C THR A 133 -5.02 20.84 -30.42
N GLU A 134 -3.90 21.31 -29.89
CA GLU A 134 -2.69 21.40 -30.68
C GLU A 134 -2.09 20.00 -30.79
N PHE A 135 -1.92 19.55 -32.03
CA PHE A 135 -1.22 18.33 -32.39
C PHE A 135 0.14 18.31 -31.68
N LEU A 136 0.32 17.38 -30.73
CA LEU A 136 1.65 17.03 -30.27
C LEU A 136 2.45 16.58 -31.48
N SER A 137 3.65 17.14 -31.65
CA SER A 137 4.56 16.66 -32.67
C SER A 137 4.83 15.15 -32.46
N GLU A 138 5.21 14.45 -33.52
CA GLU A 138 5.53 13.01 -33.45
C GLU A 138 6.59 12.74 -32.36
N ILE A 139 7.56 13.65 -32.21
CA ILE A 139 8.61 13.59 -31.17
C ILE A 139 8.05 13.70 -29.75
N GLU A 140 7.11 14.61 -29.51
CA GLU A 140 6.47 14.76 -28.20
C GLU A 140 5.59 13.56 -27.86
N SER A 141 4.90 13.00 -28.86
CA SER A 141 4.10 11.78 -28.69
C SER A 141 4.97 10.58 -28.29
N HIS A 142 6.12 10.41 -28.94
CA HIS A 142 7.10 9.37 -28.58
C HIS A 142 7.62 9.53 -27.15
N ARG A 143 7.98 10.75 -26.76
CA ARG A 143 8.46 11.06 -25.42
C ARG A 143 7.42 10.76 -24.35
N LEU A 144 6.17 11.15 -24.58
CA LEU A 144 5.04 10.87 -23.67
C LEU A 144 4.79 9.37 -23.52
N VAL A 145 4.89 8.61 -24.61
CA VAL A 145 4.78 7.13 -24.58
C VAL A 145 5.89 6.52 -23.73
N ASP A 146 7.15 6.91 -23.95
CA ASP A 146 8.28 6.37 -23.19
C ASP A 146 8.21 6.75 -21.70
N GLN A 147 7.75 7.98 -21.39
CA GLN A 147 7.51 8.45 -20.03
C GLN A 147 6.41 7.63 -19.33
N THR A 148 5.30 7.40 -20.02
CA THR A 148 4.18 6.60 -19.51
C THR A 148 4.60 5.14 -19.29
N GLU A 149 5.36 4.57 -20.22
CA GLU A 149 5.89 3.21 -20.07
C GLU A 149 6.82 3.09 -18.85
N LEU A 150 7.70 4.06 -18.65
CA LEU A 150 8.58 4.08 -17.48
C LEU A 150 7.79 4.21 -16.18
N LEU A 151 6.79 5.08 -16.14
CA LEU A 151 5.93 5.26 -14.98
C LEU A 151 5.22 3.95 -14.61
N LEU A 152 4.60 3.27 -15.57
CA LEU A 152 3.93 1.99 -15.35
C LEU A 152 4.90 0.92 -14.84
N GLN A 153 6.12 0.86 -15.40
CA GLN A 153 7.15 -0.07 -14.93
C GLN A 153 7.62 0.24 -13.50
N LEU A 154 7.81 1.52 -13.17
CA LEU A 154 8.19 1.96 -11.83
C LEU A 154 7.10 1.59 -10.82
N GLN A 155 5.83 1.83 -11.14
CA GLN A 155 4.71 1.49 -10.27
C GLN A 155 4.61 -0.01 -9.98
N HIS A 156 4.74 -0.83 -11.02
CA HIS A 156 4.78 -2.28 -10.86
C HIS A 156 5.92 -2.72 -9.94
N ASN A 157 7.14 -2.22 -10.16
CA ASN A 157 8.31 -2.59 -9.37
C ASN A 157 8.16 -2.16 -7.90
N LEU A 158 7.65 -0.95 -7.67
CA LEU A 158 7.37 -0.46 -6.32
C LEU A 158 6.34 -1.35 -5.62
N LEU A 159 5.28 -1.75 -6.31
CA LEU A 159 4.26 -2.62 -5.73
C LEU A 159 4.82 -4.00 -5.36
N VAL A 160 5.58 -4.61 -6.27
CA VAL A 160 6.26 -5.89 -6.02
C VAL A 160 7.17 -5.77 -4.80
N HIS A 161 7.90 -4.66 -4.67
CA HIS A 161 8.74 -4.39 -3.50
C HIS A 161 7.91 -4.26 -2.21
N GLU A 162 6.84 -3.47 -2.23
CA GLU A 162 5.93 -3.25 -1.09
C GLU A 162 5.32 -4.57 -0.58
N LEU A 163 4.89 -5.42 -1.52
CA LEU A 163 4.34 -6.75 -1.23
C LEU A 163 5.40 -7.68 -0.65
N ASN A 164 6.59 -7.75 -1.26
CA ASN A 164 7.68 -8.63 -0.81
C ASN A 164 8.22 -8.24 0.57
N GLN A 165 8.26 -6.94 0.86
CA GLN A 165 8.74 -6.42 2.14
C GLN A 165 7.64 -6.39 3.22
N GLY A 166 6.41 -6.81 2.89
CA GLY A 166 5.28 -6.81 3.83
C GLY A 166 4.95 -5.42 4.38
N GLN A 167 5.11 -4.38 3.55
CA GLN A 167 4.92 -2.99 3.99
C GLN A 167 3.47 -2.67 4.32
N PHE A 168 2.52 -3.45 3.79
CA PHE A 168 1.11 -3.38 4.17
C PHE A 168 0.88 -4.03 5.53
N SER A 169 1.25 -3.30 6.59
CA SER A 169 0.97 -3.71 7.97
C SER A 169 -0.42 -3.29 8.43
N ARG A 170 -1.05 -2.34 7.72
CA ARG A 170 -2.37 -1.78 8.02
C ARG A 170 -3.22 -1.67 6.75
N LEU A 171 -4.52 -1.90 6.91
CA LEU A 171 -5.51 -1.76 5.84
C LEU A 171 -5.51 -0.34 5.23
N ASP A 172 -5.30 0.70 6.04
CA ASP A 172 -5.28 2.08 5.54
C ASP A 172 -4.12 2.34 4.56
N GLN A 173 -2.97 1.67 4.76
CA GLN A 173 -1.81 1.77 3.85
C GLN A 173 -2.12 1.10 2.51
N LEU A 174 -2.72 -0.10 2.56
CA LEU A 174 -3.16 -0.84 1.38
C LEU A 174 -4.19 -0.04 0.59
N ASN A 175 -5.22 0.49 1.26
CA ASN A 175 -6.31 1.23 0.63
C ASN A 175 -5.81 2.56 0.05
N SER A 176 -4.87 3.23 0.72
CA SER A 176 -4.23 4.42 0.16
C SER A 176 -3.45 4.09 -1.12
N ARG A 177 -2.74 2.97 -1.15
CA ARG A 177 -1.94 2.56 -2.30
C ARG A 177 -2.82 2.14 -3.47
N GLN A 178 -3.84 1.32 -3.20
CA GLN A 178 -4.82 0.90 -4.20
C GLN A 178 -5.48 2.10 -4.88
N ARG A 179 -5.98 3.08 -4.10
CA ARG A 179 -6.58 4.30 -4.67
C ARG A 179 -5.62 5.11 -5.55
N SER A 180 -4.34 5.17 -5.18
CA SER A 180 -3.34 5.88 -5.99
C SER A 180 -3.16 5.21 -7.36
N LEU A 181 -3.11 3.87 -7.39
CA LEU A 181 -2.97 3.10 -8.62
C LEU A 181 -4.25 3.10 -9.46
N GLU A 182 -5.43 3.06 -8.83
CA GLU A 182 -6.73 3.19 -9.52
C GLU A 182 -6.82 4.55 -10.22
N THR A 183 -6.46 5.62 -9.52
CA THR A 183 -6.48 6.98 -10.08
C THR A 183 -5.53 7.09 -11.29
N LEU A 184 -4.33 6.53 -11.18
CA LEU A 184 -3.37 6.48 -12.28
C LEU A 184 -3.90 5.65 -13.46
N TYR A 185 -4.46 4.47 -13.19
CA TYR A 185 -5.02 3.59 -14.21
C TYR A 185 -6.15 4.27 -14.98
N ASP A 186 -7.09 4.90 -14.28
CA ASP A 186 -8.21 5.61 -14.88
C ASP A 186 -7.74 6.78 -15.75
N ALA A 187 -6.79 7.58 -15.23
CA ALA A 187 -6.20 8.69 -15.97
C ALA A 187 -5.51 8.21 -17.25
N LEU A 188 -4.68 7.18 -17.17
CA LEU A 188 -3.94 6.64 -18.33
C LEU A 188 -4.85 5.92 -19.33
N SER A 189 -5.86 5.19 -18.85
CA SER A 189 -6.84 4.52 -19.70
C SER A 189 -7.65 5.54 -20.52
N ALA A 190 -8.10 6.63 -19.89
CA ALA A 190 -8.76 7.72 -20.59
C ALA A 190 -7.86 8.35 -21.67
N HIS A 191 -6.59 8.61 -21.35
CA HIS A 191 -5.63 9.17 -22.32
C HIS A 191 -5.32 8.20 -23.46
N LEU A 192 -5.20 6.90 -23.19
CA LEU A 192 -4.90 5.89 -24.20
C LEU A 192 -5.97 5.80 -25.28
N THR A 193 -7.25 6.02 -24.96
CA THR A 193 -8.30 6.09 -25.98
C THR A 193 -8.04 7.15 -27.05
N HIS A 194 -7.28 8.21 -26.73
CA HIS A 194 -6.86 9.25 -27.67
C HIS A 194 -5.58 8.90 -28.46
N PHE A 195 -4.68 8.08 -27.91
CA PHE A 195 -3.39 7.71 -28.54
C PHE A 195 -3.46 6.51 -29.50
N LEU A 196 -4.60 5.80 -29.58
CA LEU A 196 -4.78 4.58 -30.38
C LEU A 196 -4.72 4.74 -31.91
N ALA A 197 -4.37 5.92 -32.42
CA ALA A 197 -4.14 6.12 -33.86
C ALA A 197 -2.85 5.41 -34.36
N ASP A 198 -1.84 5.22 -33.49
CA ASP A 198 -0.62 4.46 -33.81
C ASP A 198 -0.65 3.07 -33.16
N ARG A 199 -0.70 2.03 -34.01
CA ARG A 199 -0.81 0.63 -33.59
C ARG A 199 0.37 0.12 -32.77
N ASN A 200 1.57 0.69 -32.94
CA ASN A 200 2.77 0.20 -32.25
C ASN A 200 2.91 0.77 -30.83
N PHE A 201 2.48 2.01 -30.58
CA PHE A 201 2.45 2.57 -29.21
C PHE A 201 1.29 2.00 -28.41
N GLY A 202 0.11 1.90 -29.03
CA GLY A 202 -1.09 1.38 -28.37
C GLY A 202 -0.88 -0.02 -27.80
N THR A 203 -0.20 -0.91 -28.54
CA THR A 203 0.03 -2.30 -28.09
C THR A 203 1.00 -2.40 -26.91
N ARG A 204 2.10 -1.62 -26.91
CA ARG A 204 3.07 -1.62 -25.78
C ARG A 204 2.46 -1.05 -24.51
N LEU A 205 1.80 0.11 -24.61
CA LEU A 205 1.18 0.75 -23.45
C LEU A 205 0.01 -0.07 -22.93
N GLN A 206 -0.78 -0.69 -23.80
CA GLN A 206 -1.85 -1.61 -23.38
C GLN A 206 -1.30 -2.79 -22.58
N ALA A 207 -0.23 -3.43 -23.04
CA ALA A 207 0.39 -4.54 -22.30
C ALA A 207 0.88 -4.11 -20.90
N ARG A 208 1.35 -2.87 -20.74
CA ARG A 208 1.73 -2.32 -19.43
C ARG A 208 0.54 -1.98 -18.56
N LEU A 209 -0.53 -1.44 -19.13
CA LEU A 209 -1.79 -1.25 -18.40
C LEU A 209 -2.39 -2.56 -17.93
N ASP A 210 -2.31 -3.62 -18.74
CA ASP A 210 -2.83 -4.93 -18.36
C ASP A 210 -2.07 -5.51 -17.14
N ILE A 211 -0.75 -5.24 -17.03
CA ILE A 211 0.04 -5.57 -15.84
C ILE A 211 -0.47 -4.77 -14.63
N LEU A 212 -0.69 -3.47 -14.78
CA LEU A 212 -1.20 -2.63 -13.68
C LEU A 212 -2.62 -3.05 -13.26
N ALA A 213 -3.47 -3.48 -14.19
CA ALA A 213 -4.79 -4.03 -13.88
C ALA A 213 -4.70 -5.34 -13.06
N PHE A 214 -3.75 -6.21 -13.41
CA PHE A 214 -3.46 -7.42 -12.63
C PHE A 214 -2.93 -7.10 -11.22
N ASP A 215 -2.09 -6.08 -11.11
CA ASP A 215 -1.59 -5.57 -9.83
C ASP A 215 -2.73 -5.03 -8.94
N LEU A 216 -3.68 -4.28 -9.52
CA LEU A 216 -4.89 -3.82 -8.83
C LEU A 216 -5.77 -4.98 -8.35
N GLU A 217 -5.98 -6.00 -9.19
CA GLU A 217 -6.70 -7.22 -8.78
C GLU A 217 -6.00 -7.92 -7.60
N SER A 218 -4.67 -7.98 -7.63
CA SER A 218 -3.85 -8.56 -6.56
C SER A 218 -4.01 -7.78 -5.24
N LEU A 219 -4.09 -6.44 -5.28
CA LEU A 219 -4.36 -5.63 -4.10
C LEU A 219 -5.78 -5.80 -3.57
N GLN A 220 -6.78 -5.88 -4.46
CA GLN A 220 -8.16 -6.15 -4.05
C GLN A 220 -8.29 -7.50 -3.35
N ASN A 221 -7.57 -8.51 -3.83
CA ASN A 221 -7.50 -9.83 -3.18
C ASN A 221 -6.86 -9.73 -1.79
N LEU A 222 -5.83 -8.91 -1.63
CA LEU A 222 -5.21 -8.67 -0.32
C LEU A 222 -6.16 -7.92 0.64
N GLU A 223 -6.93 -6.95 0.14
CA GLU A 223 -7.94 -6.24 0.92
C GLU A 223 -9.00 -7.21 1.45
N ASN A 224 -9.49 -8.10 0.58
CA ASN A 224 -10.44 -9.15 0.94
C ASN A 224 -9.88 -10.08 2.04
N LEU A 225 -8.57 -10.37 2.01
CA LEU A 225 -7.90 -11.12 3.07
C LEU A 225 -7.87 -10.34 4.40
N PHE A 226 -7.57 -9.05 4.39
CA PHE A 226 -7.61 -8.22 5.61
C PHE A 226 -9.01 -8.17 6.22
N ASP A 227 -10.04 -8.04 5.41
CA ASP A 227 -11.43 -8.08 5.88
C ASP A 227 -11.80 -9.44 6.47
N ALA A 228 -11.41 -10.52 5.80
CA ALA A 228 -11.60 -11.88 6.32
C ALA A 228 -10.87 -12.08 7.66
N MET A 229 -9.65 -11.55 7.82
CA MET A 229 -8.91 -11.55 9.08
C MET A 229 -9.65 -10.78 10.18
N ARG A 230 -10.20 -9.61 9.85
CA ARG A 230 -10.94 -8.78 10.82
C ARG A 230 -12.22 -9.47 11.29
N VAL A 231 -12.91 -10.18 10.40
CA VAL A 231 -14.06 -11.03 10.76
C VAL A 231 -13.60 -12.16 11.70
N LEU A 232 -12.53 -12.88 11.34
CA LEU A 232 -11.99 -13.96 12.16
C LEU A 232 -11.59 -13.47 13.57
N GLN A 233 -10.94 -12.32 13.66
CA GLN A 233 -10.56 -11.70 14.94
C GLN A 233 -11.78 -11.42 15.83
N LYS A 234 -12.88 -10.90 15.24
CA LYS A 234 -14.11 -10.63 15.99
C LYS A 234 -14.76 -11.93 16.48
N GLU A 235 -14.76 -12.98 15.67
CA GLU A 235 -15.31 -14.30 16.04
C GLU A 235 -14.52 -14.91 17.21
N VAL A 236 -13.19 -14.88 17.16
CA VAL A 236 -12.31 -15.34 18.26
C VAL A 236 -12.58 -14.58 19.54
N GLN A 237 -12.67 -13.25 19.47
CA GLN A 237 -12.96 -12.42 20.64
C GLN A 237 -14.36 -12.69 21.20
N ALA A 238 -15.35 -12.97 20.35
CA ALA A 238 -16.70 -13.31 20.78
C ALA A 238 -16.71 -14.67 21.51
N LEU A 239 -16.05 -15.68 20.96
CA LEU A 239 -15.89 -16.99 21.60
C LEU A 239 -15.15 -16.87 22.94
N PHE A 240 -14.08 -16.09 22.99
CA PHE A 240 -13.34 -15.84 24.22
C PHE A 240 -14.23 -15.24 25.32
N ARG A 241 -15.07 -14.24 24.99
CA ARG A 241 -16.00 -13.62 25.94
C ARG A 241 -17.05 -14.60 26.43
N GLU A 242 -17.63 -15.38 25.53
CA GLU A 242 -18.65 -16.36 25.90
C GLU A 242 -18.05 -17.47 26.77
N LEU A 243 -16.86 -17.97 26.41
CA LEU A 243 -16.18 -18.99 27.19
C LEU A 243 -15.78 -18.47 28.59
N THR A 244 -15.29 -17.23 28.69
CA THR A 244 -15.05 -16.58 29.99
C THR A 244 -16.33 -16.54 30.83
N ARG A 245 -17.47 -16.18 30.23
CA ARG A 245 -18.78 -16.14 30.91
C ARG A 245 -19.18 -17.52 31.42
N GLN A 246 -19.02 -18.56 30.61
CA GLN A 246 -19.36 -19.95 30.98
C GLN A 246 -18.48 -20.47 32.12
N ILE A 247 -17.17 -20.23 32.08
CA ILE A 247 -16.24 -20.59 33.16
C ILE A 247 -16.68 -19.93 34.48
N ILE A 248 -17.07 -18.65 34.46
CA ILE A 248 -17.55 -17.95 35.65
C ILE A 248 -18.85 -18.58 36.17
N GLN A 249 -19.83 -18.87 35.29
CA GLN A 249 -21.09 -19.50 35.68
C GLN A 249 -20.89 -20.87 36.33
N LEU A 250 -20.00 -21.68 35.77
CA LEU A 250 -19.59 -22.97 36.32
C LEU A 250 -18.96 -22.83 37.70
N ARG A 251 -17.98 -21.93 37.86
CA ARG A 251 -17.33 -21.68 39.15
C ARG A 251 -18.29 -21.17 40.22
N MET A 252 -19.30 -20.38 39.83
CA MET A 252 -20.33 -19.89 40.74
C MET A 252 -21.40 -20.93 41.11
N LYS A 253 -21.26 -22.20 40.65
CA LYS A 253 -22.18 -23.33 40.90
C LYS A 253 -23.66 -23.01 40.62
N LYS A 254 -23.94 -22.11 39.67
CA LYS A 254 -25.25 -21.45 39.62
C LYS A 254 -26.32 -22.11 38.75
N SER A 255 -26.04 -23.01 37.81
CA SER A 255 -27.15 -23.68 37.07
C SER A 255 -26.79 -24.74 36.01
N LEU A 256 -25.56 -24.91 35.54
CA LEU A 256 -25.36 -25.83 34.40
C LEU A 256 -25.27 -27.29 34.83
N ALA A 257 -26.16 -28.11 34.28
CA ALA A 257 -26.01 -29.57 34.29
C ALA A 257 -24.74 -29.95 33.53
N LEU A 258 -23.97 -30.89 34.07
CA LEU A 258 -22.69 -31.34 33.52
C LEU A 258 -22.77 -31.69 32.02
N ASP A 259 -23.89 -32.29 31.59
CA ASP A 259 -24.16 -32.65 30.19
C ASP A 259 -24.27 -31.42 29.28
N GLN A 260 -24.83 -30.31 29.78
CA GLN A 260 -24.91 -29.05 29.02
C GLN A 260 -23.50 -28.45 28.83
N CYS A 261 -22.64 -28.54 29.85
CA CYS A 261 -21.25 -28.10 29.74
C CYS A 261 -20.44 -28.94 28.76
N GLN A 262 -20.63 -30.27 28.76
CA GLN A 262 -19.95 -31.16 27.81
C GLN A 262 -20.40 -30.90 26.38
N ASN A 263 -21.70 -30.74 26.14
CA ASN A 263 -22.22 -30.43 24.81
C ASN A 263 -21.72 -29.07 24.31
N TYR A 264 -21.68 -28.06 25.19
CA TYR A 264 -21.13 -26.76 24.86
C TYR A 264 -19.63 -26.82 24.56
N HIS A 265 -18.85 -27.55 25.37
CA HIS A 265 -17.41 -27.72 25.12
C HIS A 265 -17.14 -28.39 23.77
N ARG A 266 -17.93 -29.41 23.40
CA ARG A 266 -17.82 -30.06 22.08
C ARG A 266 -18.12 -29.09 20.94
N GLN A 267 -19.21 -28.32 21.03
CA GLN A 267 -19.53 -27.29 20.04
C GLN A 267 -18.42 -26.23 19.93
N LEU A 268 -17.84 -25.82 21.05
CA LEU A 268 -16.75 -24.86 21.07
C LEU A 268 -15.47 -25.42 20.43
N GLN A 269 -15.14 -26.69 20.66
CA GLN A 269 -14.02 -27.34 19.96
C GLN A 269 -14.25 -27.40 18.45
N ASP A 270 -15.48 -27.71 18.01
CA ASP A 270 -15.83 -27.72 16.59
C ASP A 270 -15.68 -26.31 15.96
N GLU A 271 -16.13 -25.26 16.66
CA GLU A 271 -15.98 -23.88 16.18
C GLU A 271 -14.52 -23.44 16.16
N ILE A 272 -13.72 -23.77 17.19
CA ILE A 272 -12.27 -23.49 17.20
C ILE A 272 -11.59 -24.20 16.01
N ALA A 273 -11.89 -25.47 15.76
CA ALA A 273 -11.31 -26.22 14.64
C ALA A 273 -11.66 -25.59 13.28
N LYS A 274 -12.90 -25.11 13.09
CA LYS A 274 -13.28 -24.38 11.86
C LYS A 274 -12.49 -23.07 11.70
N LEU A 275 -12.30 -22.35 12.81
CA LEU A 275 -11.52 -21.12 12.80
C LEU A 275 -10.03 -21.40 12.52
N GLU A 276 -9.48 -22.51 13.01
CA GLU A 276 -8.10 -22.95 12.72
C GLU A 276 -7.91 -23.27 11.23
N VAL A 277 -8.83 -24.02 10.61
CA VAL A 277 -8.78 -24.31 9.17
C VAL A 277 -8.84 -23.01 8.34
N ARG A 278 -9.68 -22.06 8.75
CA ARG A 278 -9.74 -20.74 8.09
C ARG A 278 -8.46 -19.94 8.29
N LEU A 279 -7.88 -19.97 9.49
CA LEU A 279 -6.61 -19.33 9.80
C LEU A 279 -5.44 -19.94 8.99
N GLU A 280 -5.51 -21.25 8.73
CA GLU A 280 -4.53 -21.98 7.93
C GLU A 280 -4.57 -21.61 6.43
N ALA A 281 -5.68 -21.10 5.93
CA ALA A 281 -5.80 -20.61 4.56
C ALA A 281 -5.05 -19.28 4.32
N PHE A 282 -4.68 -18.55 5.39
CA PHE A 282 -3.94 -17.29 5.26
C PHE A 282 -2.43 -17.50 5.07
N PRO A 283 -1.75 -16.58 4.36
CA PRO A 283 -0.29 -16.49 4.34
C PRO A 283 0.32 -16.44 5.74
N VAL A 284 1.53 -17.00 5.91
CA VAL A 284 2.20 -17.16 7.22
C VAL A 284 2.40 -15.82 7.95
N SER A 285 2.72 -14.75 7.22
CA SER A 285 2.89 -13.40 7.77
C SER A 285 1.60 -12.87 8.40
N LEU A 286 0.49 -12.98 7.68
CA LEU A 286 -0.84 -12.56 8.13
C LEU A 286 -1.35 -13.45 9.27
N ARG A 287 -1.10 -14.77 9.21
CA ARG A 287 -1.45 -15.71 10.28
C ARG A 287 -0.88 -15.26 11.63
N ARG A 288 0.42 -14.95 11.67
CA ARG A 288 1.10 -14.47 12.90
C ARG A 288 0.50 -13.17 13.43
N GLN A 289 0.09 -12.26 12.55
CA GLN A 289 -0.60 -11.04 12.98
C GLN A 289 -1.96 -11.35 13.60
N VAL A 290 -2.76 -12.25 13.01
CA VAL A 290 -4.04 -12.64 13.61
C VAL A 290 -3.82 -13.31 14.96
N GLU A 291 -2.89 -14.26 15.06
CA GLU A 291 -2.63 -14.99 16.30
C GLU A 291 -2.23 -14.05 17.45
N SER A 292 -1.39 -13.05 17.16
CA SER A 292 -0.95 -12.06 18.14
C SER A 292 -2.04 -11.03 18.51
N ALA A 293 -2.86 -10.60 17.56
CA ALA A 293 -3.85 -9.53 17.76
C ALA A 293 -5.24 -10.02 18.22
N SER A 294 -5.57 -11.30 18.01
CA SER A 294 -6.91 -11.86 18.30
C SER A 294 -7.03 -12.48 19.69
N GLY A 295 -5.91 -12.69 20.40
CA GLY A 295 -5.91 -13.40 21.67
C GLY A 295 -6.08 -14.92 21.50
N TRP A 296 -5.65 -15.47 20.36
CA TRP A 296 -5.79 -16.88 20.00
C TRP A 296 -5.20 -17.83 21.05
N SER A 297 -4.01 -17.48 21.58
CA SER A 297 -3.36 -18.24 22.66
C SER A 297 -4.20 -18.27 23.94
N HIS A 298 -4.88 -17.16 24.27
CA HIS A 298 -5.75 -17.07 25.42
C HIS A 298 -7.06 -17.84 25.22
N LEU A 299 -7.62 -17.86 24.01
CA LEU A 299 -8.76 -18.72 23.68
C LEU A 299 -8.44 -20.19 23.93
N HIS A 300 -7.29 -20.66 23.43
CA HIS A 300 -6.80 -22.02 23.67
C HIS A 300 -6.56 -22.31 25.15
N GLN A 301 -5.93 -21.38 25.87
CA GLN A 301 -5.69 -21.51 27.30
C GLN A 301 -6.99 -21.65 28.09
N GLN A 302 -7.98 -20.80 27.81
CA GLN A 302 -9.25 -20.87 28.54
C GLN A 302 -10.07 -22.10 28.13
N SER A 303 -10.02 -22.53 26.86
CA SER A 303 -10.66 -23.78 26.42
C SER A 303 -10.15 -24.99 27.22
N ARG A 304 -8.83 -25.08 27.42
CA ARG A 304 -8.22 -26.11 28.30
C ARG A 304 -8.69 -25.99 29.75
N GLN A 305 -8.77 -24.77 30.29
CA GLN A 305 -9.28 -24.56 31.65
C GLN A 305 -10.73 -25.03 31.82
N LEU A 306 -11.57 -24.82 30.80
CA LEU A 306 -12.95 -25.33 30.82
C LEU A 306 -12.97 -26.86 30.82
N GLU A 307 -12.12 -27.49 30.00
CA GLU A 307 -11.98 -28.95 29.95
C GLU A 307 -11.56 -29.53 31.32
N GLU A 308 -10.53 -28.96 31.95
CA GLU A 308 -10.05 -29.35 33.29
C GLU A 308 -11.16 -29.20 34.35
N LEU A 309 -11.98 -28.14 34.27
CA LEU A 309 -13.11 -27.93 35.16
C LEU A 309 -14.22 -28.97 34.95
N ILE A 310 -14.50 -29.35 33.71
CA ILE A 310 -15.48 -30.41 33.41
C ILE A 310 -14.99 -31.76 33.94
N GLN A 311 -13.73 -32.10 33.71
CA GLN A 311 -13.12 -33.36 34.18
C GLN A 311 -13.09 -33.44 35.73
N SER A 312 -12.70 -32.36 36.41
CA SER A 312 -12.70 -32.33 37.88
C SER A 312 -14.11 -32.42 38.48
N THR A 313 -15.10 -31.83 37.81
CA THR A 313 -16.51 -31.93 38.23
C THR A 313 -17.07 -33.33 38.00
N GLN A 314 -16.72 -33.99 36.89
CA GLN A 314 -17.03 -35.41 36.65
C GLN A 314 -16.44 -36.31 37.74
N ALA A 315 -15.16 -36.14 38.06
CA ALA A 315 -14.47 -36.95 39.06
C ALA A 315 -15.03 -36.78 40.48
N SER A 316 -15.66 -35.64 40.78
CA SER A 316 -16.29 -35.37 42.08
C SER A 316 -17.75 -35.86 42.18
N ALA A 317 -18.35 -36.25 41.06
CA ALA A 317 -19.75 -36.70 40.98
C ALA A 317 -19.90 -38.23 40.93
N VAL A 318 -18.80 -38.96 40.75
CA VAL A 318 -18.68 -40.44 40.83
C VAL A 318 -18.32 -40.84 42.26
#